data_AF-A0AAI8IGJ4-F1
#
_entry.id   AF-A0AAI8IGJ4-F1
#
_cell.length_a   1.000
_cell.length_b   1.000
_cell.length_c   1.000
_cell.angle_alpha   90.00
_cell.angle_beta   90.00
_cell.angle_gamma   90.00
#
_symmetry.space_group_name_H-M   'P 1'
#
loop_
_entity.id
_entity.type
_entity.pdbx_description
1 polymer ?
#
loop_
_entity_poly.entity_id
_entity_poly.type
_entity_poly.pdbx_seq_one_letter_code
_entity_poly.pdbx_strand_id
1 'polypeptide(L)'
;MGGETTLSAYEDLGERQFIGRRGGDVVTLVDGSVIAGVPEAKHSAEQARDELRFDFLNDAAVLDLLRRRHLDEEEMFKAGFAHGVPLAIVGFGATVYWGGVARYWDTVPHRAVYLAIAAAVVGSQLFLFVRSAKRHWGDPVRQNVRARARRYREIAHVARRGGAEVPAHYPHYGPYPFAAKFRPEADNAGLSETEGSDEH
;
A
#
# COMPACT_ATOMS: atom_id res chain seq x y z
N MET A 1 7.89 13.21 -12.79
CA MET A 1 7.84 12.20 -13.86
C MET A 1 7.61 10.84 -13.22
N GLY A 2 6.40 10.27 -13.32
CA GLY A 2 6.07 9.01 -12.64
C GLY A 2 4.57 8.74 -12.42
N GLY A 3 3.69 9.61 -12.94
CA GLY A 3 2.23 9.42 -12.94
C GLY A 3 1.72 8.61 -14.13
N GLU A 4 2.32 8.76 -15.33
CA GLU A 4 1.88 8.10 -16.56
C GLU A 4 2.04 6.56 -16.53
N THR A 5 3.01 6.04 -15.78
CA THR A 5 3.33 4.60 -15.81
C THR A 5 2.29 3.74 -15.08
N THR A 6 1.56 4.31 -14.12
CA THR A 6 0.62 3.56 -13.27
C THR A 6 -0.78 3.44 -13.85
N LEU A 7 -1.22 4.40 -14.67
CA LEU A 7 -2.48 4.27 -15.42
C LEU A 7 -2.31 3.32 -16.61
N SER A 8 -1.17 3.39 -17.30
CA SER A 8 -0.81 2.47 -18.40
C SER A 8 -0.75 0.99 -17.96
N ALA A 9 -0.29 0.71 -16.73
CA ALA A 9 -0.26 -0.66 -16.21
C ALA A 9 -1.66 -1.28 -15.98
N TYR A 10 -2.72 -0.47 -15.89
CA TYR A 10 -4.11 -0.92 -15.79
C TYR A 10 -4.86 -0.95 -17.11
N GLU A 11 -4.39 -0.22 -18.13
CA GLU A 11 -4.93 -0.29 -19.50
C GLU A 11 -4.69 -1.67 -20.13
N ASP A 12 -3.58 -2.33 -19.76
CA ASP A 12 -3.22 -3.67 -20.24
C ASP A 12 -3.87 -4.81 -19.44
N LEU A 13 -4.57 -4.52 -18.33
CA LEU A 13 -5.24 -5.54 -17.54
C LEU A 13 -6.61 -5.86 -18.13
N GLY A 14 -6.88 -7.15 -18.34
CA GLY A 14 -8.19 -7.60 -18.77
C GLY A 14 -9.31 -7.18 -17.82
N GLU A 15 -10.56 -7.18 -18.31
CA GLU A 15 -11.75 -6.70 -17.59
C GLU A 15 -11.99 -7.34 -16.22
N ARG A 16 -11.38 -8.50 -15.95
CA ARG A 16 -11.50 -9.25 -14.69
C ARG A 16 -10.18 -9.44 -13.95
N GLN A 17 -9.13 -8.74 -14.38
CA GLN A 17 -7.78 -8.93 -13.89
C GLN A 17 -7.34 -7.81 -12.93
N PHE A 18 -6.54 -8.19 -11.95
CA PHE A 18 -5.89 -7.30 -10.99
C PHE A 18 -4.51 -7.83 -10.62
N ILE A 19 -3.67 -6.96 -10.06
CA ILE A 19 -2.34 -7.33 -9.58
C ILE A 19 -2.41 -7.55 -8.06
N GLY A 20 -2.13 -8.77 -7.61
CA GLY A 20 -2.26 -9.12 -6.19
C GLY A 20 -1.26 -8.41 -5.27
N ARG A 21 0.01 -8.35 -5.69
CA ARG A 21 1.13 -7.76 -4.94
C ARG A 21 1.99 -6.95 -5.89
N ARG A 22 2.64 -5.88 -5.42
CA ARG A 22 3.63 -5.14 -6.19
C ARG A 22 4.70 -6.07 -6.80
N GLY A 23 4.87 -6.00 -8.11
CA GLY A 23 5.78 -6.85 -8.89
C GLY A 23 5.38 -8.33 -8.95
N GLY A 24 4.13 -8.66 -8.60
CA GLY A 24 3.58 -10.01 -8.67
C GLY A 24 2.75 -10.24 -9.92
N ASP A 25 2.28 -11.48 -10.08
CA ASP A 25 1.52 -11.90 -11.25
C ASP A 25 0.14 -11.24 -11.35
N VAL A 26 -0.35 -11.16 -12.58
CA VAL A 26 -1.73 -10.81 -12.89
C VAL A 26 -2.64 -11.96 -12.45
N VAL A 27 -3.68 -11.63 -11.70
CA VAL A 27 -4.64 -12.59 -11.12
C VAL A 27 -6.03 -12.29 -11.65
N THR A 28 -6.77 -13.34 -12.01
CA THR A 28 -8.18 -13.23 -12.36
C THR A 28 -9.04 -13.21 -11.10
N LEU A 29 -10.02 -12.30 -11.06
CA LEU A 29 -11.00 -12.22 -9.99
C LEU A 29 -11.80 -13.53 -9.87
N VAL A 30 -11.93 -14.04 -8.64
CA VAL A 30 -12.88 -15.10 -8.31
C VAL A 30 -14.27 -14.50 -8.21
N ASP A 31 -15.21 -15.06 -8.96
CA ASP A 31 -16.60 -14.60 -8.98
C ASP A 31 -17.24 -14.63 -7.58
N GLY A 32 -18.00 -13.60 -7.27
CA GLY A 32 -18.82 -13.49 -6.08
C GLY A 32 -19.82 -14.64 -5.97
N SER A 33 -20.26 -15.19 -7.10
CA SER A 33 -21.11 -16.40 -7.14
C SER A 33 -20.40 -17.65 -6.61
N VAL A 34 -19.11 -17.82 -6.90
CA VAL A 34 -18.27 -18.91 -6.37
C VAL A 34 -18.10 -18.77 -4.86
N ILE A 35 -17.87 -17.54 -4.39
CA ILE A 35 -17.79 -17.24 -2.95
C ILE A 35 -19.15 -17.48 -2.28
N ALA A 36 -20.24 -17.02 -2.89
CA ALA A 36 -21.60 -17.15 -2.37
C ALA A 36 -22.12 -18.60 -2.37
N GLY A 37 -21.51 -19.49 -3.17
CA GLY A 37 -21.78 -20.92 -3.18
C GLY A 37 -21.46 -21.61 -1.84
N VAL A 38 -20.63 -20.98 -0.99
CA VAL A 38 -20.36 -21.44 0.38
C VAL A 38 -21.20 -20.62 1.37
N PRO A 39 -22.18 -21.23 2.07
CA PRO A 39 -23.10 -20.50 2.96
C PRO A 39 -22.40 -19.67 4.04
N GLU A 40 -21.32 -20.21 4.62
CA GLU A 40 -20.53 -19.54 5.66
C GLU A 40 -19.82 -18.29 5.11
N ALA A 41 -19.29 -18.38 3.88
CA ALA A 41 -18.63 -17.25 3.24
C ALA A 41 -19.63 -16.19 2.79
N LYS A 42 -20.79 -16.61 2.27
CA LYS A 42 -21.91 -15.72 1.95
C LYS A 42 -22.38 -14.94 3.17
N HIS A 43 -22.62 -15.63 4.28
CA HIS A 43 -23.05 -14.99 5.52
C HIS A 43 -21.98 -14.01 6.05
N SER A 44 -20.70 -14.39 5.99
CA SER A 44 -19.60 -13.50 6.38
C SER A 44 -19.51 -12.27 5.46
N ALA A 45 -19.82 -12.40 4.18
CA ALA A 45 -19.83 -11.30 3.22
C ALA A 45 -21.00 -10.34 3.49
N GLU A 46 -22.18 -10.86 3.81
CA GLU A 46 -23.37 -10.08 4.17
C GLU A 46 -23.17 -9.31 5.47
N GLN A 47 -22.64 -9.95 6.52
CA GLN A 47 -22.29 -9.25 7.76
C GLN A 47 -21.27 -8.13 7.52
N ALA A 48 -20.21 -8.43 6.77
CA ALA A 48 -19.18 -7.46 6.44
C ALA A 48 -19.70 -6.29 5.58
N ARG A 49 -20.73 -6.54 4.75
CA ARG A 49 -21.36 -5.50 3.92
C ARG A 49 -21.95 -4.40 4.79
N ASP A 50 -22.63 -4.77 5.86
CA ASP A 50 -23.22 -3.79 6.79
C ASP A 50 -22.14 -3.05 7.59
N GLU A 51 -21.12 -3.77 8.04
CA GLU A 51 -20.00 -3.20 8.82
C GLU A 51 -19.15 -2.21 8.01
N LEU A 52 -18.86 -2.53 6.74
CA LEU A 52 -17.89 -1.80 5.90
C LEU A 52 -18.53 -1.03 4.74
N ARG A 53 -19.87 -1.05 4.66
CA ARG A 53 -20.69 -0.43 3.61
C ARG A 53 -20.16 -0.78 2.22
N PHE A 54 -19.94 -2.07 1.97
CA PHE A 54 -19.30 -2.55 0.75
C PHE A 54 -19.83 -3.91 0.35
N ASP A 55 -20.22 -4.07 -0.91
CA ASP A 55 -20.72 -5.34 -1.42
C ASP A 55 -19.58 -6.25 -1.86
N PHE A 56 -19.25 -7.23 -1.02
CA PHE A 56 -18.17 -8.20 -1.27
C PHE A 56 -18.53 -9.31 -2.27
N LEU A 57 -19.79 -9.38 -2.71
CA LEU A 57 -20.27 -10.34 -3.71
C LEU A 57 -20.50 -9.69 -5.09
N ASN A 58 -20.33 -8.37 -5.19
CA ASN A 58 -20.37 -7.64 -6.45
C ASN A 58 -18.97 -7.62 -7.08
N ASP A 59 -18.80 -8.34 -8.17
CA ASP A 59 -17.52 -8.52 -8.87
C ASP A 59 -16.90 -7.19 -9.32
N ALA A 60 -17.70 -6.27 -9.85
CA ALA A 60 -17.20 -4.97 -10.32
C ALA A 60 -16.69 -4.12 -9.15
N ALA A 61 -17.41 -4.13 -8.02
CA ALA A 61 -17.00 -3.41 -6.82
C ALA A 61 -15.71 -4.00 -6.22
N VAL A 62 -15.63 -5.33 -6.12
CA VAL A 62 -14.44 -6.02 -5.61
C VAL A 62 -13.24 -5.80 -6.53
N LEU A 63 -13.43 -5.84 -7.85
CA LEU A 63 -12.36 -5.58 -8.79
C LEU A 63 -11.80 -4.16 -8.61
N ASP A 64 -12.66 -3.15 -8.60
CA ASP A 64 -12.26 -1.74 -8.37
C ASP A 64 -11.51 -1.60 -7.04
N LEU A 65 -12.02 -2.21 -5.97
CA LEU A 65 -11.36 -2.25 -4.66
C LEU A 65 -9.94 -2.83 -4.76
N LEU A 66 -9.77 -3.98 -5.44
CA LEU A 66 -8.47 -4.65 -5.56
C LEU A 66 -7.47 -3.83 -6.38
N ARG A 67 -7.94 -3.14 -7.43
CA ARG A 67 -7.11 -2.23 -8.23
C ARG A 67 -6.67 -1.01 -7.42
N ARG A 68 -7.61 -0.31 -6.76
CA ARG A 68 -7.28 0.82 -5.86
C ARG A 68 -6.34 0.43 -4.75
N ARG A 69 -6.50 -0.77 -4.21
CA ARG A 69 -5.65 -1.31 -3.16
C ARG A 69 -4.22 -1.53 -3.64
N HIS A 70 -4.00 -2.00 -4.87
CA HIS A 70 -2.66 -2.09 -5.44
C HIS A 70 -2.04 -0.70 -5.67
N LEU A 71 -2.80 0.28 -6.17
CA LEU A 71 -2.34 1.67 -6.28
C LEU A 71 -1.88 2.22 -4.91
N ASP A 72 -2.64 1.95 -3.85
CA ASP A 72 -2.24 2.31 -2.48
C ASP A 72 -0.92 1.64 -2.04
N GLU A 73 -0.71 0.37 -2.40
CA GLU A 73 0.55 -0.34 -2.13
C GLU A 73 1.74 0.30 -2.86
N GLU A 74 1.55 0.68 -4.13
CA GLU A 74 2.59 1.33 -4.92
C GLU A 74 2.95 2.71 -4.40
N GLU A 75 1.97 3.53 -4.03
CA GLU A 75 2.21 4.85 -3.48
C GLU A 75 2.89 4.78 -2.11
N MET A 76 2.45 3.86 -1.24
CA MET A 76 3.14 3.58 0.02
C MET A 76 4.60 3.15 -0.20
N PHE A 77 4.85 2.32 -1.21
CA PHE A 77 6.21 1.91 -1.55
C PHE A 77 7.03 3.07 -2.10
N LYS A 78 6.50 3.86 -3.04
CA LYS A 78 7.16 5.05 -3.59
C LYS A 78 7.53 6.03 -2.47
N ALA A 79 6.62 6.27 -1.53
CA ALA A 79 6.86 7.11 -0.36
C ALA A 79 7.96 6.52 0.55
N GLY A 80 7.92 5.22 0.83
CA GLY A 80 8.97 4.53 1.59
C GLY A 80 10.35 4.60 0.93
N PHE A 81 10.40 4.40 -0.38
CA PHE A 81 11.64 4.45 -1.18
C PHE A 81 12.24 5.85 -1.21
N ALA A 82 11.42 6.89 -1.40
CA ALA A 82 11.85 8.28 -1.45
C ALA A 82 12.57 8.75 -0.17
N HIS A 83 12.24 8.16 0.98
CA HIS A 83 12.89 8.47 2.26
C HIS A 83 13.95 7.44 2.67
N GLY A 84 13.73 6.16 2.34
CA GLY A 84 14.62 5.07 2.70
C GLY A 84 15.96 5.12 1.97
N VAL A 85 15.96 5.47 0.68
CA VAL A 85 17.21 5.54 -0.12
C VAL A 85 18.15 6.63 0.38
N PRO A 86 17.71 7.89 0.59
CA PRO A 86 18.57 8.91 1.18
C PRO A 86 19.13 8.51 2.55
N LEU A 87 18.31 7.94 3.43
CA LEU A 87 18.76 7.45 4.74
C LEU A 87 19.81 6.34 4.62
N ALA A 88 19.63 5.40 3.69
CA ALA A 88 20.61 4.34 3.45
C ALA A 88 21.94 4.89 2.93
N ILE A 89 21.92 5.86 2.01
CA ILE A 89 23.12 6.52 1.49
C ILE A 89 23.86 7.25 2.62
N VAL A 90 23.13 8.01 3.45
CA VAL A 90 23.71 8.74 4.58
C VAL A 90 24.28 7.79 5.62
N GLY A 91 23.56 6.72 5.97
CA GLY A 91 24.02 5.69 6.91
C GLY A 91 25.25 4.95 6.42
N PHE A 92 25.29 4.60 5.13
CA PHE A 92 26.46 3.99 4.50
C PHE A 92 27.65 4.95 4.50
N GLY A 93 27.46 6.20 4.07
CA GLY A 93 28.50 7.24 4.09
C GLY A 93 29.07 7.48 5.50
N ALA A 94 28.20 7.49 6.52
CA ALA A 94 28.62 7.59 7.91
C ALA A 94 29.47 6.41 8.36
N THR A 95 29.11 5.20 7.96
CA THR A 95 29.87 3.98 8.29
C THR A 95 31.25 3.99 7.63
N VAL A 96 31.32 4.37 6.35
CA VAL A 96 32.60 4.48 5.62
C VAL A 96 33.48 5.59 6.21
N TYR A 97 32.91 6.76 6.52
CA TYR A 97 33.65 7.87 7.14
C TYR A 97 34.24 7.47 8.50
N TRP A 98 33.46 6.82 9.36
CA TRP A 98 33.93 6.36 10.67
C TRP A 98 34.91 5.19 10.60
N GLY A 99 34.71 4.27 9.66
CA GLY A 99 35.58 3.11 9.44
C GLY A 99 36.94 3.46 8.83
N GLY A 100 37.00 4.48 7.97
CA GLY A 100 38.21 4.82 7.20
C GLY A 100 38.84 6.18 7.53
N VAL A 101 38.06 7.26 7.58
CA VAL A 101 38.62 8.63 7.60
C VAL A 101 38.81 9.14 9.03
N ALA A 102 37.76 9.06 9.85
CA ALA A 102 37.76 9.62 11.20
C ALA A 102 38.81 8.98 12.12
N ARG A 103 39.16 7.71 11.89
CA ARG A 103 40.17 7.01 12.71
C ARG A 103 41.60 7.43 12.43
N TYR A 104 41.91 7.85 11.20
CA TYR A 104 43.30 8.01 10.77
C TYR A 104 43.67 9.44 10.34
N TRP A 105 42.70 10.27 9.94
CA TRP A 105 43.01 11.51 9.21
C TRP A 105 42.43 12.80 9.80
N ASP A 106 41.42 12.76 10.67
CA ASP A 106 40.61 13.95 10.94
C ASP A 106 40.77 14.55 12.35
N THR A 107 40.74 15.89 12.44
CA THR A 107 40.85 16.64 13.70
C THR A 107 39.51 16.74 14.43
N VAL A 108 39.53 17.00 15.75
CA VAL A 108 38.32 17.13 16.60
C VAL A 108 37.25 18.09 16.01
N PRO A 109 37.57 19.31 15.55
CA PRO A 109 36.57 20.21 14.99
C PRO A 109 35.92 19.71 13.69
N HIS A 110 36.67 19.05 12.80
CA HIS A 110 36.09 18.48 11.58
C HIS A 110 35.13 17.32 11.88
N ARG A 111 35.47 16.46 12.84
CA ARG A 111 34.57 15.39 13.32
C ARG A 111 33.27 15.97 13.87
N ALA A 112 33.36 17.07 14.62
CA ALA A 112 32.18 17.74 15.19
C ALA A 112 31.27 18.34 14.09
N VAL A 113 31.85 19.01 13.09
CA VAL A 113 31.09 19.55 11.94
C VAL A 113 30.43 18.43 11.14
N TYR A 114 31.17 17.34 10.87
CA TYR A 114 30.63 16.17 10.18
C TYR A 114 29.43 15.57 10.93
N LEU A 115 29.56 15.34 12.23
CA LEU A 115 28.49 14.82 13.07
C LEU A 115 27.27 15.74 13.11
N ALA A 116 27.48 17.06 13.16
CA ALA A 116 26.39 18.04 13.13
C ALA A 116 25.62 17.98 11.81
N ILE A 117 26.31 17.90 10.67
CA ILE A 117 25.68 17.77 9.35
C ILE A 117 24.96 16.42 9.24
N ALA A 118 25.59 15.32 9.65
CA ALA A 118 24.97 14.00 9.63
C ALA A 118 23.70 13.96 10.49
N ALA A 119 23.74 14.53 11.70
CA ALA A 119 22.58 14.63 12.59
C ALA A 119 21.45 15.47 11.97
N ALA A 120 21.77 16.61 11.34
CA ALA A 120 20.78 17.44 10.65
C ALA A 120 20.12 16.71 9.46
N VAL A 121 20.91 15.98 8.67
CA VAL A 121 20.40 15.19 7.54
C VAL A 121 19.52 14.04 8.03
N VAL A 122 19.96 13.27 9.02
CA VAL A 122 19.16 12.17 9.60
C VAL A 122 17.88 12.72 10.24
N GLY A 123 17.97 13.80 11.01
CA GLY A 123 16.81 14.43 11.66
C GLY A 123 15.77 14.94 10.66
N SER A 124 16.21 15.63 9.60
CA SER A 124 15.32 16.11 8.54
C SER A 124 14.67 14.97 7.76
N GLN A 125 15.41 13.92 7.41
CA GLN A 125 14.85 12.73 6.74
C GLN A 125 13.85 11.99 7.63
N LEU A 126 14.16 11.81 8.92
CA LEU A 126 13.25 11.19 9.87
C LEU A 126 11.95 12.00 9.99
N PHE A 127 12.06 13.33 10.10
CA PHE A 127 10.90 14.22 10.15
C PHE A 127 10.04 14.10 8.88
N LEU A 128 10.64 14.15 7.70
CA LEU A 128 9.94 14.01 6.42
C LEU A 128 9.30 12.62 6.28
N PHE A 129 9.99 11.56 6.68
CA PHE A 129 9.46 10.21 6.71
C PHE A 129 8.24 10.11 7.61
N VAL A 130 8.31 10.59 8.84
CA VAL A 130 7.18 10.56 9.79
C VAL A 130 6.00 11.37 9.27
N ARG A 131 6.26 12.55 8.68
CA ARG A 131 5.21 13.39 8.06
C ARG A 131 4.55 12.66 6.89
N SER A 132 5.32 12.03 6.02
CA SER A 132 4.83 11.27 4.86
C SER A 132 4.04 10.03 5.29
N ALA A 133 4.56 9.28 6.27
CA ALA A 133 3.89 8.13 6.86
C ALA A 133 2.56 8.54 7.50
N LYS A 134 2.51 9.63 8.29
CA LYS A 134 1.25 10.15 8.84
C LYS A 134 0.22 10.49 7.77
N ARG A 135 0.64 11.08 6.65
CA ARG A 135 -0.25 11.42 5.53
C ARG A 135 -0.82 10.17 4.87
N HIS A 136 0.02 9.19 4.52
CA HIS A 136 -0.42 7.98 3.80
C HIS A 136 -1.12 6.96 4.71
N TRP A 137 -0.74 6.88 5.98
CA TRP A 137 -1.34 5.93 6.93
C TRP A 137 -2.58 6.51 7.61
N GLY A 138 -2.63 7.83 7.79
CA GLY A 138 -3.73 8.53 8.44
C GLY A 138 -4.91 8.85 7.53
N ASP A 139 -4.75 8.71 6.20
CA ASP A 139 -5.81 8.95 5.22
C ASP A 139 -6.99 7.98 5.44
N PRO A 140 -8.17 8.50 5.84
CA PRO A 140 -9.35 7.68 6.10
C PRO A 140 -9.84 6.87 4.89
N VAL A 141 -9.70 7.39 3.67
CA VAL A 141 -10.15 6.71 2.45
C VAL A 141 -9.28 5.50 2.18
N ARG A 142 -7.97 5.66 2.32
CA ARG A 142 -7.00 4.55 2.20
C ARG A 142 -7.20 3.53 3.32
N GLN A 143 -7.50 3.97 4.55
CA GLN A 143 -7.86 3.05 5.64
C GLN A 143 -9.10 2.21 5.31
N ASN A 144 -10.12 2.79 4.66
CA ASN A 144 -11.32 2.07 4.21
C ASN A 144 -11.00 1.03 3.12
N VAL A 145 -10.18 1.39 2.13
CA VAL A 145 -9.69 0.45 1.11
C VAL A 145 -8.95 -0.72 1.77
N ARG A 146 -8.05 -0.44 2.70
CA ARG A 146 -7.30 -1.47 3.44
C ARG A 146 -8.21 -2.36 4.28
N ALA A 147 -9.23 -1.80 4.94
CA ALA A 147 -10.18 -2.54 5.77
C ALA A 147 -11.02 -3.51 4.92
N ARG A 148 -11.55 -3.02 3.80
CA ARG A 148 -12.32 -3.83 2.85
C ARG A 148 -11.46 -4.90 2.21
N ALA A 149 -10.26 -4.58 1.73
CA ALA A 149 -9.36 -5.56 1.14
C ALA A 149 -8.99 -6.67 2.13
N ARG A 150 -8.69 -6.30 3.39
CA ARG A 150 -8.48 -7.26 4.48
C ARG A 150 -9.67 -8.20 4.65
N ARG A 151 -10.88 -7.64 4.73
CA ARG A 151 -12.09 -8.42 4.96
C ARG A 151 -12.42 -9.34 3.79
N TYR A 152 -12.21 -8.86 2.56
CA TYR A 152 -12.37 -9.67 1.35
C TYR A 152 -11.47 -10.91 1.35
N ARG A 153 -10.20 -10.78 1.75
CA ARG A 153 -9.32 -11.96 1.89
C ARG A 153 -9.82 -12.92 2.95
N GLU A 154 -10.25 -12.43 4.11
CA GLU A 154 -10.83 -13.28 5.15
C GLU A 154 -12.02 -14.08 4.60
N ILE A 155 -12.94 -13.43 3.87
CA ILE A 155 -14.08 -14.07 3.20
C ILE A 155 -13.63 -15.11 2.16
N ALA A 156 -12.66 -14.77 1.31
CA ALA A 156 -12.12 -15.69 0.31
C ALA A 156 -11.46 -16.93 0.96
N HIS A 157 -10.79 -16.77 2.11
CA HIS A 157 -10.26 -17.89 2.87
C HIS A 157 -11.36 -18.74 3.50
N VAL A 158 -12.47 -18.15 3.97
CA VAL A 158 -13.64 -18.91 4.42
C VAL A 158 -14.21 -19.71 3.26
N ALA A 159 -14.47 -19.10 2.11
CA ALA A 159 -14.99 -19.78 0.92
C ALA A 159 -14.10 -20.96 0.52
N ARG A 160 -12.79 -20.76 0.46
CA ARG A 160 -11.83 -21.83 0.16
C ARG A 160 -11.91 -22.98 1.15
N ARG A 161 -11.95 -22.68 2.45
CA ARG A 161 -12.06 -23.72 3.50
C ARG A 161 -13.39 -24.48 3.41
N GLY A 162 -14.46 -23.82 2.96
CA GLY A 162 -15.75 -24.43 2.66
C GLY A 162 -15.82 -25.17 1.32
N GLY A 163 -14.71 -25.31 0.59
CA GLY A 163 -14.63 -26.09 -0.64
C GLY A 163 -14.92 -25.32 -1.93
N ALA A 164 -15.03 -23.99 -1.89
CA ALA A 164 -15.12 -23.19 -3.11
C ALA A 164 -13.82 -23.29 -3.94
N GLU A 165 -13.95 -23.15 -5.27
CA GLU A 165 -12.84 -23.12 -6.22
C GLU A 165 -12.08 -21.78 -6.15
N VAL A 166 -11.36 -21.60 -5.03
CA VAL A 166 -10.56 -20.41 -4.74
C VAL A 166 -9.09 -20.81 -4.72
N PRO A 167 -8.20 -20.16 -5.50
CA PRO A 167 -6.78 -20.52 -5.54
C PRO A 167 -6.10 -20.40 -4.16
N ALA A 168 -5.13 -21.27 -3.88
CA ALA A 168 -4.53 -21.43 -2.55
C ALA A 168 -3.93 -20.15 -1.94
N HIS A 169 -3.43 -19.25 -2.79
CA HIS A 169 -2.81 -17.98 -2.38
C HIS A 169 -3.70 -16.75 -2.67
N TYR A 170 -5.01 -16.93 -2.88
CA TYR A 170 -5.91 -15.86 -3.27
C TYR A 170 -6.61 -15.16 -2.07
N PRO A 171 -6.89 -13.84 -2.19
CA PRO A 171 -6.12 -12.89 -2.98
C PRO A 171 -4.72 -12.73 -2.36
N HIS A 172 -3.67 -12.78 -3.18
CA HIS A 172 -2.30 -12.73 -2.70
C HIS A 172 -1.91 -11.29 -2.42
N TYR A 173 -1.45 -11.00 -1.20
CA TYR A 173 -0.87 -9.69 -0.91
C TYR A 173 0.13 -9.66 0.24
N GLY A 174 1.06 -8.71 0.13
CA GLY A 174 2.11 -8.47 1.12
C GLY A 174 1.56 -8.10 2.51
N PRO A 175 2.40 -8.14 3.54
CA PRO A 175 2.00 -7.76 4.90
C PRO A 175 1.55 -6.29 4.91
N TYR A 176 0.24 -6.07 4.99
CA TYR A 176 -0.34 -4.73 5.15
C TYR A 176 -0.14 -4.28 6.60
N PRO A 177 0.52 -3.13 6.84
CA PRO A 177 0.74 -2.67 8.19
C PRO A 177 -0.56 -2.24 8.88
N PHE A 178 -1.06 -3.12 9.75
CA PHE A 178 -1.52 -2.91 11.14
C PHE A 178 -2.59 -1.85 11.51
N ALA A 179 -3.16 -1.05 10.61
CA ALA A 179 -4.21 -0.10 11.03
C ALA A 179 -5.28 0.15 9.95
N ALA A 180 -6.01 -0.90 9.61
CA ALA A 180 -7.20 -0.80 8.77
C ALA A 180 -8.44 -0.51 9.63
N LYS A 181 -8.51 0.69 10.22
CA LYS A 181 -9.71 1.11 10.96
C LYS A 181 -10.68 1.72 9.97
N PHE A 182 -11.83 1.10 9.78
CA PHE A 182 -12.89 1.66 8.95
C PHE A 182 -13.38 2.99 9.54
N ARG A 183 -13.55 3.98 8.67
CA ARG A 183 -13.99 5.35 8.94
C ARG A 183 -15.25 5.63 8.12
N PRO A 184 -16.44 5.41 8.68
CA PRO A 184 -17.70 5.55 7.94
C PRO A 184 -18.00 6.99 7.51
N GLU A 185 -17.36 7.98 8.15
CA GLU A 185 -17.51 9.40 7.82
C GLU A 185 -16.67 9.83 6.61
N ALA A 186 -15.74 9.00 6.16
CA ALA A 186 -14.89 9.29 5.02
C ALA A 186 -15.59 8.88 3.72
N ASP A 187 -15.80 9.84 2.83
CA ASP A 187 -16.40 9.60 1.53
C ASP A 187 -15.44 8.82 0.62
N ASN A 188 -15.98 7.85 -0.14
CA ASN A 188 -15.17 6.99 -1.02
C ASN A 188 -14.89 7.63 -2.38
N ALA A 189 -15.39 8.85 -2.61
CA ALA A 189 -15.32 9.57 -3.89
C ALA A 189 -13.92 10.13 -4.24
N GLY A 190 -12.95 10.11 -3.32
CA GLY A 190 -11.71 10.90 -3.45
C GLY A 190 -10.51 10.24 -4.15
N LEU A 191 -10.67 9.34 -5.12
CA LEU A 191 -9.53 8.84 -5.92
C LEU A 191 -9.69 9.01 -7.44
N SER A 192 -10.68 9.80 -7.89
CA SER A 192 -10.89 10.10 -9.32
C SER A 192 -10.56 11.55 -9.70
N GLU A 193 -9.63 12.22 -9.02
CA GLU A 193 -9.14 13.54 -9.43
C GLU A 193 -7.60 13.57 -9.37
N THR A 194 -6.98 13.01 -10.41
CA THR A 194 -5.67 13.49 -10.86
C THR A 194 -5.71 13.59 -12.38
N GLU A 195 -6.65 14.40 -12.86
CA GLU A 195 -6.64 14.91 -14.23
C GLU A 195 -7.40 16.24 -14.25
N GLY A 196 -6.74 17.31 -14.73
CA GLY A 196 -7.40 18.57 -15.07
C GLY A 196 -7.11 19.77 -14.16
N SER A 197 -5.88 20.28 -14.15
CA SER A 197 -5.65 21.73 -14.06
C SER A 197 -4.27 22.08 -14.62
N ASP A 198 -4.10 21.81 -15.91
CA ASP A 198 -3.40 22.73 -16.79
C ASP A 198 -4.50 23.56 -17.47
N GLU A 199 -4.75 24.77 -16.97
CA GLU A 199 -5.23 25.93 -17.73
C GLU A 199 -5.34 27.14 -16.79
N HIS A 200 -4.29 27.96 -16.79
CA HIS A 200 -4.28 29.42 -16.97
C HIS A 200 -3.01 30.07 -16.40
#